data_AF-A0A2S8Z7Q2-F1
#
_entry.id   AF-A0A2S8Z7Q2-F1
#
_cell.length_a   1.000
_cell.length_b   1.000
_cell.length_c   1.000
_cell.angle_alpha   90.00
_cell.angle_beta   90.00
_cell.angle_gamma   90.00
#
_symmetry.space_group_name_H-M   'P 1'
#
loop_
_entity.id
_entity.type
_entity.pdbx_description
1 polymer ?
#
loop_
_entity_poly.entity_id
_entity_poly.type
_entity_poly.pdbx_seq_one_letter_code
_entity_poly.pdbx_strand_id
1 'polypeptide(L)'
;MVDSPQPAPLSIRLAQRIGLALLAAGALTLILSIGFDLDGFGGGLIQGAAVGGMLVGTYFWGFGNGFRRRDRPQWLPSRGTIE
;
A
#
# COMPACT_ATOMS: atom_id res chain seq x y z
N MET A 1 -17.41 28.38 -10.10
CA MET A 1 -16.05 27.99 -10.54
C MET A 1 -15.84 26.59 -9.99
N VAL A 2 -15.89 25.55 -10.83
CA VAL A 2 -15.66 24.17 -10.39
C VAL A 2 -14.16 23.97 -10.41
N ASP A 3 -13.53 23.95 -9.23
CA ASP A 3 -12.13 23.57 -9.12
C ASP A 3 -12.01 22.12 -9.57
N SER A 4 -11.48 21.91 -10.77
CA SER A 4 -11.12 20.58 -11.26
C SER A 4 -10.18 19.94 -10.23
N PRO A 5 -10.46 18.74 -9.73
CA PRO A 5 -9.62 18.11 -8.72
C PRO A 5 -8.19 18.00 -9.25
N GLN A 6 -7.26 18.67 -8.58
CA GLN A 6 -5.86 18.62 -8.97
C GLN A 6 -5.36 17.16 -8.87
N PRO A 7 -4.59 16.69 -9.87
CA PRO A 7 -4.05 15.34 -9.86
C PRO A 7 -3.12 15.16 -8.65
N ALA A 8 -3.16 13.96 -8.06
CA ALA A 8 -2.32 13.64 -6.91
C ALA A 8 -0.83 13.91 -7.21
N PRO A 9 -0.07 14.49 -6.25
CA PRO A 9 1.34 14.77 -6.43
C PRO A 9 2.13 13.52 -6.82
N LEU A 10 3.21 13.72 -7.58
CA LEU A 10 4.02 12.64 -8.15
C LEU A 10 4.54 11.67 -7.08
N SER A 11 4.91 12.18 -5.90
CA SER A 11 5.35 11.37 -4.75
C SER A 11 4.32 10.35 -4.28
N ILE A 12 3.03 10.72 -4.23
CA ILE A 12 1.93 9.82 -3.83
C ILE A 12 1.72 8.73 -4.89
N ARG A 13 1.77 9.11 -6.17
CA ARG A 13 1.63 8.15 -7.28
C ARG A 13 2.78 7.15 -7.30
N LEU A 14 4.02 7.60 -7.05
CA LEU A 14 5.18 6.72 -6.94
C LEU A 14 5.07 5.80 -5.73
N ALA A 15 4.74 6.33 -4.54
CA ALA A 15 4.58 5.52 -3.33
C ALA A 15 3.54 4.41 -3.52
N GLN A 16 2.41 4.69 -4.18
CA GLN A 16 1.41 3.68 -4.50
C GLN A 16 1.91 2.60 -5.46
N ARG A 17 2.65 2.99 -6.51
CA ARG A 17 3.21 2.05 -7.48
C ARG A 17 4.27 1.14 -6.84
N ILE A 18 5.16 1.73 -6.04
CA ILE A 18 6.17 0.99 -5.26
C ILE A 18 5.48 0.05 -4.28
N GLY A 19 4.44 0.53 -3.59
CA GLY A 19 3.69 -0.29 -2.65
C GLY A 19 3.05 -1.53 -3.29
N LEU A 20 2.39 -1.34 -4.44
CA LEU A 20 1.81 -2.42 -5.23
C LEU A 20 2.89 -3.39 -5.75
N ALA A 21 4.02 -2.87 -6.23
CA ALA A 21 5.12 -3.69 -6.73
C ALA A 21 5.71 -4.58 -5.63
N LEU A 22 5.94 -4.03 -4.43
CA LEU A 22 6.44 -4.78 -3.27
C LEU A 22 5.45 -5.85 -2.81
N LEU A 23 4.16 -5.53 -2.78
CA LEU A 23 3.11 -6.49 -2.46
C LEU A 23 3.06 -7.65 -3.46
N ALA A 24 3.03 -7.33 -4.77
CA ALA A 24 2.98 -8.33 -5.83
C ALA A 24 4.24 -9.20 -5.87
N ALA A 25 5.42 -8.58 -5.75
CA ALA A 25 6.70 -9.27 -5.73
C ALA A 25 6.78 -10.23 -4.54
N GLY A 26 6.49 -9.75 -3.32
CA GLY A 26 6.53 -10.59 -2.13
C GLY A 26 5.50 -11.73 -2.17
N ALA A 27 4.28 -11.48 -2.64
CA ALA A 27 3.27 -12.51 -2.82
C ALA A 27 3.72 -13.58 -3.83
N LEU A 28 4.26 -13.15 -4.98
CA LEU A 28 4.78 -14.06 -6.00
C LEU A 28 5.95 -14.90 -5.46
N THR A 29 6.88 -14.27 -4.74
CA THR A 29 8.01 -14.98 -4.11
C THR A 29 7.52 -16.05 -3.14
N LEU A 30 6.52 -15.75 -2.30
CA LEU A 30 5.94 -16.74 -1.38
C LEU A 30 5.24 -17.89 -2.12
N ILE A 31 4.49 -17.60 -3.19
CA ILE A 31 3.84 -18.64 -4.00
C ILE A 31 4.89 -19.54 -4.65
N LEU A 32 5.94 -18.96 -5.24
CA LEU A 32 7.03 -19.73 -5.85
C LEU A 32 7.79 -20.55 -4.80
N SER A 33 7.93 -20.03 -3.58
CA SER A 33 8.61 -20.74 -2.49
C SER A 33 7.97 -22.08 -2.15
N ILE A 34 6.66 -22.24 -2.40
CA ILE A 34 5.95 -23.52 -2.20
C ILE A 34 6.45 -24.60 -3.15
N GLY A 35 6.82 -24.23 -4.39
CA GLY A 35 7.22 -25.18 -5.43
C GLY A 35 8.72 -25.46 -5.51
N PHE A 36 9.56 -24.58 -4.95
CA PHE A 36 11.03 -24.65 -5.09
C PHE A 36 11.76 -25.32 -3.92
N ASP A 37 11.03 -25.87 -2.94
CA ASP A 37 11.56 -26.56 -1.75
C ASP A 37 12.71 -25.77 -1.09
N LEU A 38 12.39 -24.53 -0.71
CA LEU A 38 13.35 -23.59 -0.16
C LEU A 38 13.59 -23.88 1.33
N ASP A 39 14.45 -24.85 1.58
CA ASP A 39 14.84 -25.25 2.93
C ASP A 39 16.05 -24.49 3.48
N GLY A 40 16.17 -24.50 4.81
CA GLY A 40 17.29 -23.91 5.54
C GLY A 40 17.28 -22.38 5.60
N PHE A 41 18.41 -21.82 6.05
CA PHE A 41 18.52 -20.39 6.35
C PHE A 41 18.27 -19.49 5.13
N GLY A 42 18.75 -19.90 3.94
CA GLY A 42 18.55 -19.14 2.70
C GLY A 42 17.07 -19.05 2.30
N GLY A 43 16.34 -20.17 2.39
CA GLY A 43 14.91 -20.20 2.13
C GLY A 43 14.12 -19.33 3.11
N GLY A 44 14.42 -19.44 4.41
CA GLY A 44 13.82 -18.60 5.45
C GLY A 44 14.10 -17.11 5.24
N LEU A 45 15.30 -16.74 4.79
CA LEU A 45 15.65 -15.34 4.51
C LEU A 45 14.87 -14.78 3.33
N ILE A 46 14.70 -15.54 2.24
CA ILE A 46 13.90 -15.13 1.08
C ILE A 46 12.43 -14.94 1.48
N GLN A 47 11.86 -15.88 2.23
CA GLN A 47 10.48 -15.78 2.70
C GLN A 47 10.29 -14.61 3.66
N GLY A 48 11.22 -14.40 4.60
CA GLY A 48 11.21 -13.27 5.53
C GLY A 48 11.30 -11.92 4.80
N ALA A 49 12.19 -11.80 3.81
CA ALA A 49 12.30 -10.61 2.97
C ALA A 49 11.03 -10.35 2.15
N ALA A 50 10.38 -11.41 1.64
CA ALA A 50 9.12 -11.32 0.91
C ALA A 50 7.99 -10.77 1.81
N VAL A 51 7.83 -11.32 3.01
CA VAL A 51 6.85 -10.83 4.00
C VAL A 51 7.15 -9.39 4.41
N GLY A 52 8.41 -9.07 4.72
CA GLY A 52 8.84 -7.72 5.07
C GLY A 52 8.55 -6.72 3.95
N GLY A 53 8.85 -7.09 2.70
CA GLY A 53 8.52 -6.32 1.51
C GLY A 53 7.01 -6.07 1.38
N MET A 54 6.17 -7.10 1.58
CA MET A 54 4.72 -6.94 1.56
C MET A 54 4.21 -5.98 2.65
N LEU A 55 4.76 -6.02 3.86
CA LEU A 55 4.39 -5.11 4.94
C LEU A 55 4.73 -3.65 4.58
N VAL A 56 5.94 -3.40 4.09
CA VAL A 56 6.36 -2.08 3.59
C VAL A 56 5.46 -1.63 2.43
N GLY A 57 5.15 -2.56 1.52
CA GLY A 57 4.28 -2.29 0.39
C GLY A 57 2.86 -1.90 0.81
N THR A 58 2.32 -2.60 1.81
CA THR A 58 1.01 -2.34 2.42
C THR A 58 0.98 -0.98 3.10
N TYR A 59 2.05 -0.60 3.81
CA TYR A 59 2.19 0.71 4.41
C TYR A 59 2.11 1.83 3.37
N PHE A 60 2.90 1.74 2.28
CA PHE A 60 2.88 2.75 1.22
C PHE A 60 1.55 2.80 0.45
N TRP A 61 0.95 1.63 0.21
CA TRP A 61 -0.36 1.54 -0.43
C TRP A 61 -1.47 2.17 0.44
N GLY A 62 -1.47 1.87 1.75
CA GLY A 62 -2.36 2.45 2.75
C GLY A 62 -2.19 3.96 2.88
N PHE A 63 -0.94 4.45 2.92
CA PHE A 63 -0.62 5.88 2.92
C PHE A 63 -1.26 6.60 1.74
N GLY A 64 -1.02 6.13 0.50
CA GLY A 64 -1.59 6.76 -0.68
C GLY A 64 -3.14 6.69 -0.74
N ASN A 65 -3.74 5.61 -0.24
CA ASN A 65 -5.20 5.49 -0.14
C ASN A 65 -5.79 6.41 0.95
N GLY A 66 -5.06 6.65 2.04
CA GLY A 66 -5.43 7.60 3.09
C GLY A 66 -5.55 9.02 2.56
N PHE A 67 -4.58 9.48 1.75
CA PHE A 67 -4.67 10.80 1.12
C PHE A 67 -5.86 10.92 0.17
N ARG A 68 -6.13 9.91 -0.65
CA ARG A 68 -7.32 9.91 -1.53
C ARG A 68 -8.65 9.97 -0.76
N ARG A 69 -8.67 9.52 0.50
CA ARG A 69 -9.88 9.52 1.34
C ARG A 69 -10.00 10.77 2.21
N ARG A 70 -8.93 11.56 2.39
CA ARG A 70 -8.93 12.82 3.15
C ARG A 70 -9.90 13.85 2.57
N ASP A 71 -10.00 13.92 1.25
CA ASP A 71 -10.83 14.92 0.56
C ASP A 71 -12.26 14.43 0.31
N ARG A 72 -12.60 13.21 0.76
CA ARG A 72 -13.99 12.72 0.67
C ARG A 72 -14.83 13.35 1.76
N PRO A 73 -16.09 13.74 1.48
CA PRO A 73 -16.99 14.24 2.51
C PRO A 73 -17.13 13.20 3.60
N GLN A 74 -16.56 13.49 4.76
CA GLN A 74 -16.63 12.64 5.94
C GLN A 74 -17.72 13.22 6.84
N TRP A 75 -18.83 12.50 6.98
CA TRP A 75 -19.88 12.85 7.92
C TRP A 75 -19.29 12.72 9.33
N LEU A 76 -19.01 13.86 9.96
CA LEU A 76 -18.56 13.94 11.33
C LEU A 76 -19.75 14.46 12.15
N PRO A 77 -20.38 13.62 13.00
CA PRO A 77 -21.53 14.03 13.80
C PRO A 77 -21.24 15.22 14.74
N SER A 78 -19.97 15.48 15.04
CA SER A 78 -19.53 16.65 15.80
C SER A 78 -19.41 17.95 15.00
N ARG A 79 -19.46 17.89 13.66
CA ARG A 79 -19.59 19.08 12.79
C ARG A 79 -21.07 19.45 12.64
N GLY A 80 -21.78 19.43 13.76
CA GLY A 80 -23.16 19.90 13.82
C GLY A 80 -23.21 21.33 13.33
N THR A 81 -23.99 21.55 12.28
CA THR A 81 -24.59 22.85 12.01
C THR A 81 -25.45 23.15 13.25
N ILE A 82 -24.88 23.90 14.19
CA ILE A 82 -25.70 24.69 15.11
C ILE A 82 -26.11 25.89 14.26
N GLU A 83 -27.37 25.84 13.84
CA GLU A 83 -28.25 26.88 13.26
C GLU A 83 -27.60 28.04 12.49
#